data_AF-A0A1B9J0C1-F1
#
_entry.id   AF-A0A1B9J0C1-F1
#
_cell.length_a   1.000
_cell.length_b   1.000
_cell.length_c   1.000
_cell.angle_alpha   90.00
_cell.angle_beta   90.00
_cell.angle_gamma   90.00
#
_symmetry.space_group_name_H-M   'P 1'
#
loop_
_entity.id
_entity.type
_entity.pdbx_description
1 polymer ?
#
loop_
_entity_poly.entity_id
_entity_poly.type
_entity_poly.pdbx_seq_one_letter_code
_entity_poly.pdbx_strand_id
1 'polypeptide(L)'
;MGNTPTWLLQQLIPPLLLTYFYFAWRISTFELGPHLVNDPRTYRFISYFYLVFPTLSIFPITLLYIRLYFLPSSQSTPPFDPPPAIRNRHVIFQCLSPAEAKAVRLADNVLHDDDDPMSERCYRGKCGGRWKPARARHCTLCGRCRAGWDHHCVFFANCLSAPYMRTFLALLLYTPPTIFIISLPLYKSLYNRAKEAYFYSKSDDSIRHKWWDRGYSWVIAGGPIGRYAGGIVLGWRKLDKLDEDGGGLVRLNIGLMVGFGIILALITIGLATTTLSLILKGDLTIDKGRSSAHGQALSAIYRLKSKGKPIPPHLESNLSRFSDRRWFYVPLPQGLQTHDREGVILQTLEHERPYDHRWKKNLEIVLGSTISWIYPWNAARKAMGDAVFSWPITENVEKRLMEEAERRAKESRLSERT
;
A
#
# COMPACT_ATOMS: atom_id res chain seq x y z
N MET A 1 11.19 -20.33 9.38
CA MET A 1 9.99 -20.91 8.75
C MET A 1 9.07 -19.76 8.39
N GLY A 2 8.79 -19.54 7.11
CA GLY A 2 7.94 -18.42 6.65
C GLY A 2 6.52 -18.57 7.18
N ASN A 3 5.80 -17.46 7.31
CA ASN A 3 4.40 -17.44 7.74
C ASN A 3 3.56 -18.22 6.70
N THR A 4 3.37 -19.53 6.91
CA THR A 4 2.66 -20.46 5.99
C THR A 4 1.31 -19.91 5.51
N PRO A 5 0.49 -19.26 6.37
CA PRO A 5 -0.77 -18.65 5.91
C PRO A 5 -0.54 -17.52 4.91
N THR A 6 0.42 -16.63 5.16
CA THR A 6 0.72 -15.53 4.23
C THR A 6 1.19 -16.09 2.91
N TRP A 7 2.10 -17.08 2.92
CA TRP A 7 2.56 -17.76 1.70
C TRP A 7 1.42 -18.36 0.88
N LEU A 8 0.50 -19.07 1.52
CA LEU A 8 -0.65 -19.64 0.82
C LEU A 8 -1.52 -18.54 0.18
N LEU A 9 -1.80 -17.46 0.90
CA LEU A 9 -2.62 -16.35 0.39
C LEU A 9 -2.01 -15.69 -0.85
N GLN A 10 -0.68 -15.48 -0.89
CA GLN A 10 -0.02 -14.90 -2.09
C GLN A 10 -0.04 -15.85 -3.29
N GLN A 11 -0.16 -17.17 -3.10
CA GLN A 11 -0.31 -18.11 -4.21
C GLN A 11 -1.76 -18.21 -4.71
N LEU A 12 -2.74 -18.06 -3.82
CA LEU A 12 -4.15 -18.26 -4.15
C LEU A 12 -4.86 -16.98 -4.60
N ILE A 13 -4.64 -15.85 -3.91
CA ILE A 13 -5.38 -14.61 -4.19
C ILE A 13 -5.16 -14.13 -5.63
N PRO A 14 -3.93 -14.10 -6.17
CA PRO A 14 -3.74 -13.60 -7.52
C PRO A 14 -4.44 -14.37 -8.65
N PRO A 15 -4.32 -15.71 -8.75
CA PRO A 15 -5.07 -16.44 -9.75
C PRO A 15 -6.58 -16.35 -9.52
N LEU A 16 -7.06 -16.28 -8.27
CA LEU A 16 -8.48 -16.09 -7.99
C LEU A 16 -9.02 -14.75 -8.52
N LEU A 17 -8.28 -13.65 -8.34
CA LEU A 17 -8.68 -12.34 -8.89
C LEU A 17 -8.65 -12.32 -10.42
N LEU A 18 -7.64 -12.92 -11.05
CA LEU A 18 -7.58 -13.05 -12.51
C LEU A 18 -8.75 -13.88 -13.05
N THR A 19 -9.08 -14.96 -12.35
CA THR A 19 -10.25 -15.80 -12.67
C THR A 19 -11.54 -15.00 -12.56
N TYR A 20 -11.68 -14.20 -11.50
CA TYR A 20 -12.81 -13.28 -11.33
C TYR A 20 -12.90 -12.26 -12.48
N PHE A 21 -11.79 -11.62 -12.89
CA PHE A 21 -11.79 -10.68 -14.02
C PHE A 21 -12.24 -11.34 -15.32
N TYR A 22 -11.76 -12.55 -15.59
CA TYR A 22 -12.17 -13.32 -16.77
C TYR A 22 -13.68 -13.62 -16.76
N PHE A 23 -14.21 -14.14 -15.65
CA PHE A 23 -15.63 -14.48 -15.57
C PHE A 23 -16.54 -13.24 -15.59
N ALA A 24 -16.14 -12.16 -14.90
CA ALA A 24 -16.85 -10.88 -14.97
C ALA A 24 -16.93 -10.37 -16.40
N TRP A 25 -15.80 -10.34 -17.12
CA TRP A 25 -15.77 -9.96 -18.53
C TRP A 25 -16.64 -10.89 -19.39
N ARG A 26 -16.46 -12.20 -19.26
CA ARG A 26 -17.17 -13.19 -20.08
C ARG A 26 -18.69 -13.11 -19.90
N ILE A 27 -19.17 -13.04 -18.66
CA ILE A 27 -20.60 -12.94 -18.34
C ILE A 27 -21.16 -11.60 -18.80
N SER A 28 -20.48 -10.49 -18.49
CA SER A 28 -20.96 -9.15 -18.85
C SER A 28 -21.03 -8.96 -20.38
N THR A 29 -20.02 -9.41 -21.11
CA THR A 29 -19.95 -9.22 -22.57
C THR A 29 -20.78 -10.23 -23.35
N PHE A 30 -20.76 -11.52 -23.00
CA PHE A 30 -21.35 -12.56 -23.85
C PHE A 30 -22.70 -13.09 -23.36
N GLU A 31 -23.13 -12.73 -22.14
CA GLU A 31 -24.44 -13.14 -21.63
C GLU A 31 -25.33 -11.92 -21.38
N LEU A 32 -24.87 -10.97 -20.57
CA LEU A 32 -25.65 -9.77 -20.23
C LEU A 32 -25.83 -8.84 -21.44
N GLY A 33 -24.75 -8.56 -22.19
CA GLY A 33 -24.80 -7.71 -23.38
C GLY A 33 -25.87 -8.17 -24.39
N PRO A 34 -25.82 -9.42 -24.90
CA PRO A 34 -26.83 -9.96 -25.81
C PRO A 34 -28.24 -9.97 -25.24
N HIS A 35 -28.40 -10.26 -23.94
CA HIS A 35 -29.71 -10.19 -23.29
C HIS A 35 -30.31 -8.78 -23.34
N LEU A 36 -29.50 -7.74 -23.09
CA LEU A 36 -29.92 -6.35 -23.19
C LEU A 36 -30.17 -5.89 -24.63
N VAL A 37 -29.47 -6.47 -25.62
CA VAL A 37 -29.73 -6.19 -27.04
C VAL A 37 -31.09 -6.73 -27.47
N ASN A 38 -31.48 -7.89 -26.94
CA ASN A 38 -32.72 -8.55 -27.29
C ASN A 38 -33.94 -8.08 -26.46
N ASP A 39 -33.75 -7.32 -25.38
CA ASP A 39 -34.85 -6.76 -24.58
C ASP A 39 -35.45 -5.53 -25.27
N PRO A 40 -36.71 -5.58 -25.74
CA PRO A 40 -37.35 -4.47 -26.44
C PRO A 40 -37.54 -3.22 -25.56
N ARG A 41 -37.45 -3.35 -24.23
CA ARG A 41 -37.56 -2.24 -23.28
C ARG A 41 -36.24 -1.49 -23.08
N THR A 42 -35.12 -2.04 -23.53
CA THR A 42 -33.80 -1.42 -23.37
C THR A 42 -33.44 -0.59 -24.60
N TYR A 43 -33.03 0.65 -24.38
CA TYR A 43 -32.55 1.51 -25.48
C TYR A 43 -31.29 0.92 -26.12
N ARG A 44 -31.26 0.87 -27.46
CA ARG A 44 -30.15 0.27 -28.24
C ARG A 44 -28.76 0.79 -27.84
N PHE A 45 -28.64 2.09 -27.55
CA PHE A 45 -27.36 2.68 -27.15
C PHE A 45 -26.85 2.13 -25.81
N ILE A 46 -27.76 1.84 -24.87
CA ILE A 46 -27.42 1.21 -23.59
C ILE A 46 -26.92 -0.22 -23.85
N SER A 47 -27.62 -0.97 -24.68
CA SER A 47 -27.24 -2.35 -25.01
C SER A 47 -25.84 -2.41 -25.65
N TYR A 48 -25.53 -1.53 -26.61
CA TYR A 48 -24.20 -1.43 -27.20
C TYR A 48 -23.13 -0.97 -26.20
N PHE A 49 -23.47 -0.04 -25.30
CA PHE A 49 -22.57 0.35 -24.22
C PHE A 49 -22.19 -0.85 -23.36
N TYR A 50 -23.14 -1.67 -22.91
CA TYR A 50 -22.87 -2.86 -22.10
C TYR A 50 -22.16 -3.99 -22.86
N LEU A 51 -22.22 -4.00 -24.19
CA LEU A 51 -21.46 -4.94 -25.01
C LEU A 51 -19.96 -4.59 -25.05
N VAL A 52 -19.64 -3.30 -25.14
CA VAL A 52 -18.26 -2.80 -25.35
C VAL A 52 -17.57 -2.42 -24.05
N PHE A 53 -18.29 -1.78 -23.12
CA PHE A 53 -17.75 -1.23 -21.89
C PHE A 53 -17.01 -2.24 -21.01
N PRO A 54 -17.50 -3.49 -20.77
CA PRO A 54 -16.78 -4.45 -19.95
C PRO A 54 -15.39 -4.76 -20.52
N THR A 55 -15.26 -4.89 -21.85
CA THR A 55 -13.96 -5.09 -22.51
C THR A 55 -13.04 -3.88 -22.31
N LEU A 56 -13.55 -2.66 -22.54
CA LEU A 56 -12.74 -1.44 -22.41
C LEU A 56 -12.31 -1.13 -20.97
N SER A 57 -13.07 -1.59 -19.97
CA SER A 57 -12.83 -1.30 -18.55
C SER A 57 -12.08 -2.42 -17.82
N ILE A 58 -12.41 -3.69 -18.06
CA ILE A 58 -11.75 -4.83 -17.40
C ILE A 58 -10.35 -5.08 -17.98
N PHE A 59 -10.12 -4.81 -19.27
CA PHE A 59 -8.81 -4.96 -19.88
C PHE A 59 -7.71 -4.11 -19.19
N PRO A 60 -7.85 -2.77 -19.03
CA PRO A 60 -6.84 -1.98 -18.34
C PRO A 60 -6.69 -2.37 -16.87
N ILE A 61 -7.77 -2.73 -16.16
CA ILE A 61 -7.70 -3.27 -14.79
C ILE A 61 -6.82 -4.51 -14.75
N THR A 62 -7.05 -5.45 -15.66
CA THR A 62 -6.30 -6.70 -15.76
C THR A 62 -4.82 -6.42 -16.06
N LEU A 63 -4.52 -5.50 -16.98
CA LEU A 63 -3.14 -5.12 -17.30
C LEU A 63 -2.42 -4.48 -16.10
N LEU A 64 -3.06 -3.54 -15.40
CA LEU A 64 -2.48 -2.89 -14.21
C LEU A 64 -2.26 -3.90 -13.09
N TYR A 65 -3.19 -4.84 -12.91
CA TYR A 65 -3.09 -5.93 -11.95
C TYR A 65 -1.92 -6.87 -12.27
N ILE A 66 -1.84 -7.37 -13.51
CA ILE A 66 -0.74 -8.22 -13.99
C ILE A 66 0.59 -7.50 -13.84
N ARG A 67 0.64 -6.20 -14.15
CA ARG A 67 1.84 -5.38 -13.99
C ARG A 67 2.35 -5.37 -12.55
N LEU A 68 1.46 -5.22 -11.56
CA LEU A 68 1.80 -5.24 -10.13
C LEU A 68 2.17 -6.65 -9.65
N TYR A 69 1.47 -7.68 -10.13
CA TYR A 69 1.74 -9.07 -9.79
C TYR A 69 3.13 -9.51 -10.28
N PHE A 70 3.46 -9.23 -11.53
CA PHE A 70 4.73 -9.61 -12.16
C PHE A 70 5.81 -8.52 -12.08
N LEU A 71 5.81 -7.68 -11.04
CA LEU A 71 6.94 -6.79 -10.81
C LEU A 71 8.22 -7.62 -10.57
N PRO A 72 9.35 -7.27 -11.21
CA PRO A 72 10.57 -8.05 -11.10
C PRO A 72 11.05 -8.09 -9.65
N SER A 73 11.66 -9.21 -9.23
CA SER A 73 12.14 -9.37 -7.85
C SER A 73 13.23 -8.34 -7.45
N SER A 74 13.83 -7.65 -8.43
CA SER A 74 14.81 -6.57 -8.28
C SER A 74 14.18 -5.16 -8.24
N GLN A 75 12.86 -5.01 -8.41
CA GLN A 75 12.18 -3.72 -8.41
C GLN A 75 12.53 -2.87 -7.17
N SER A 76 12.81 -1.58 -7.39
CA SER A 76 13.17 -0.62 -6.32
C SER A 76 14.26 -1.11 -5.36
N THR A 77 15.13 -2.06 -5.76
CA THR A 77 16.23 -2.53 -4.92
C THR A 77 17.31 -1.45 -4.89
N PRO A 78 17.78 -1.00 -3.71
CA PRO A 78 18.87 -0.05 -3.63
C PRO A 78 20.16 -0.56 -4.28
N PRO A 79 20.98 0.33 -4.86
CA PRO A 79 22.34 -0.02 -5.27
C PRO A 79 23.18 -0.45 -4.06
N PHE A 80 24.32 -1.08 -4.32
CA PHE A 80 25.21 -1.53 -3.24
C PHE A 80 25.76 -0.35 -2.44
N ASP A 81 26.21 0.68 -3.16
CA ASP A 81 26.75 1.89 -2.57
C ASP A 81 25.88 3.10 -2.88
N PRO A 82 25.95 4.16 -2.04
CA PRO A 82 25.29 5.41 -2.32
C PRO A 82 25.78 6.03 -3.64
N PRO A 83 24.94 6.84 -4.32
CA PRO A 83 25.33 7.66 -5.45
C PRO A 83 26.55 8.55 -5.15
N PRO A 84 27.36 8.92 -6.16
CA PRO A 84 28.56 9.74 -5.96
C PRO A 84 28.31 11.05 -5.20
N ALA A 85 27.18 11.72 -5.44
CA ALA A 85 26.81 12.95 -4.74
C ALA A 85 26.71 12.76 -3.21
N ILE A 86 26.20 11.61 -2.75
CA ILE A 86 26.11 11.26 -1.32
C ILE A 86 27.47 10.80 -0.81
N ARG A 87 28.17 9.96 -1.57
CA ARG A 87 29.48 9.41 -1.19
C ARG A 87 30.53 10.51 -1.00
N ASN A 88 30.52 11.49 -1.90
CA ASN A 88 31.40 12.64 -1.86
C ASN A 88 30.83 13.78 -1.02
N ARG A 89 29.73 13.55 -0.29
CA ARG A 89 29.18 14.51 0.69
C ARG A 89 28.80 15.88 0.11
N HIS A 90 28.48 15.95 -1.19
CA HIS A 90 28.15 17.21 -1.86
C HIS A 90 26.67 17.62 -1.71
N VAL A 91 25.83 16.76 -1.14
CA VAL A 91 24.39 17.01 -0.98
C VAL A 91 23.92 16.67 0.42
N ILE A 92 22.77 17.20 0.82
CA ILE A 92 22.10 16.79 2.05
C ILE A 92 21.57 15.36 1.87
N PHE A 93 21.87 14.47 2.82
CA PHE A 93 21.36 13.10 2.79
C PHE A 93 21.07 12.56 4.18
N GLN A 94 20.13 11.62 4.27
CA GLN A 94 19.77 10.99 5.53
C GLN A 94 20.89 10.01 5.96
N CYS A 95 21.39 10.16 7.18
CA CYS A 95 22.41 9.32 7.79
C CYS A 95 21.90 8.67 9.09
N LEU A 96 22.72 7.79 9.67
CA LEU A 96 22.51 7.27 11.03
C LEU A 96 22.70 8.39 12.06
N SER A 97 22.06 8.24 13.23
CA SER A 97 22.37 9.13 14.35
C SER A 97 23.84 8.96 14.79
N PRO A 98 24.47 9.99 15.38
CA PRO A 98 25.85 9.87 15.89
C PRO A 98 26.01 8.67 16.84
N ALA A 99 25.03 8.42 17.72
CA ALA A 99 25.03 7.28 18.64
C ALA A 99 24.97 5.92 17.91
N GLU A 100 24.12 5.78 16.88
CA GLU A 100 24.05 4.56 16.08
C GLU A 100 25.33 4.37 15.24
N ALA A 101 25.88 5.47 14.70
CA ALA A 101 27.10 5.43 13.91
C ALA A 101 28.29 4.98 14.77
N LYS A 102 28.42 5.55 15.97
CA LYS A 102 29.38 5.13 16.99
C LYS A 102 29.28 3.65 17.31
N ALA A 103 28.06 3.14 17.56
CA ALA A 103 27.86 1.74 17.92
C ALA A 103 28.34 0.77 16.82
N VAL A 104 28.12 1.12 15.55
CA VAL A 104 28.58 0.29 14.42
C VAL A 104 30.10 0.38 14.25
N ARG A 105 30.71 1.57 14.33
CA ARG A 105 32.17 1.73 14.24
C ARG A 105 32.91 0.94 15.32
N LEU A 106 32.38 0.97 16.54
CA LEU A 106 32.91 0.19 17.67
C LEU A 106 32.82 -1.32 17.41
N ALA A 107 31.73 -1.79 16.79
CA ALA A 107 31.60 -3.20 16.41
C ALA A 107 32.62 -3.61 15.34
N ASP A 108 33.01 -2.69 14.46
CA ASP A 108 33.98 -2.91 13.38
C ASP A 108 35.44 -2.58 13.78
N ASN A 109 35.70 -2.24 15.05
CA ASN A 109 37.03 -1.81 15.56
C ASN A 109 37.65 -0.62 14.81
N VAL A 110 36.82 0.31 14.31
CA VAL A 110 37.28 1.50 13.58
C VAL A 110 37.41 2.70 14.54
N LEU A 111 38.47 3.51 14.38
CA LEU A 111 38.66 4.76 15.11
C LEU A 111 37.44 5.69 14.94
N HIS A 112 37.11 6.39 16.01
CA HIS A 112 35.86 7.10 16.15
C HIS A 112 36.02 8.59 15.83
N ASP A 113 35.36 9.02 14.77
CA ASP A 113 35.04 10.43 14.51
C ASP A 113 33.52 10.62 14.69
N ASP A 114 33.11 11.47 15.63
CA ASP A 114 31.69 11.77 15.90
C ASP A 114 31.03 12.52 14.73
N ASP A 115 31.82 13.24 13.92
CA ASP A 115 31.34 14.13 12.86
C ASP A 115 31.31 13.45 11.48
N ASP A 116 31.90 12.26 11.35
CA ASP A 116 31.88 11.48 10.11
C ASP A 116 30.47 10.89 9.85
N PRO A 117 29.79 11.25 8.75
CA PRO A 117 28.44 10.75 8.47
C PRO A 117 28.45 9.30 7.98
N MET A 118 27.67 8.43 8.62
CA MET A 118 27.49 7.06 8.14
C MET A 118 26.10 6.83 7.53
N SER A 119 26.09 6.41 6.25
CA SER A 119 24.87 5.97 5.57
C SER A 119 24.40 4.62 6.10
N GLU A 120 23.09 4.44 6.29
CA GLU A 120 22.53 3.16 6.76
C GLU A 120 22.76 2.06 5.71
N ARG A 121 23.18 0.86 6.17
CA ARG A 121 23.32 -0.35 5.34
C ARG A 121 22.47 -1.48 5.88
N CYS A 122 22.08 -2.41 5.00
CA CYS A 122 21.28 -3.57 5.39
C CYS A 122 21.99 -4.90 5.08
N TYR A 123 22.27 -5.66 6.14
CA TYR A 123 22.90 -6.98 6.05
C TYR A 123 21.90 -8.16 6.09
N ARG A 124 20.59 -7.87 6.12
CA ARG A 124 19.55 -8.92 6.22
C ARG A 124 19.27 -9.59 4.88
N GLY A 125 18.97 -10.89 4.91
CA GLY A 125 18.51 -11.65 3.76
C GLY A 125 19.45 -11.50 2.56
N LYS A 126 18.89 -11.18 1.38
CA LYS A 126 19.64 -11.01 0.13
C LYS A 126 20.20 -9.58 -0.04
N CYS A 127 20.21 -8.74 1.00
CA CYS A 127 20.74 -7.38 0.90
C CYS A 127 22.26 -7.34 0.96
N GLY A 128 22.91 -8.18 1.75
CA GLY A 128 24.38 -8.33 1.77
C GLY A 128 25.17 -7.04 2.00
N GLY A 129 24.66 -6.08 2.78
CA GLY A 129 25.36 -4.81 3.05
C GLY A 129 25.00 -3.66 2.10
N ARG A 130 24.01 -3.84 1.21
CA ARG A 130 23.48 -2.76 0.36
C ARG A 130 23.10 -1.54 1.18
N TRP A 131 23.39 -0.37 0.62
CA TRP A 131 22.92 0.91 1.12
C TRP A 131 21.39 0.94 1.27
N LYS A 132 20.93 1.59 2.33
CA LYS A 132 19.52 1.76 2.67
C LYS A 132 19.16 3.25 2.60
N PRO A 133 18.63 3.73 1.45
CA PRO A 133 18.26 5.13 1.28
C PRO A 133 17.13 5.55 2.22
N ALA A 134 16.92 6.87 2.29
CA ALA A 134 15.72 7.44 2.90
C ALA A 134 14.45 6.72 2.46
N ARG A 135 13.55 6.46 3.41
CA ARG A 135 12.28 5.74 3.19
C ARG A 135 12.42 4.32 2.60
N ALA A 136 13.61 3.73 2.60
CA ALA A 136 13.79 2.33 2.26
C ALA A 136 13.49 1.40 3.46
N ARG A 137 12.96 0.21 3.18
CA ARG A 137 12.66 -0.79 4.22
C ARG A 137 12.99 -2.19 3.71
N HIS A 138 13.49 -3.04 4.61
CA HIS A 138 13.67 -4.45 4.33
C HIS A 138 12.32 -5.17 4.46
N CYS A 139 11.87 -5.81 3.39
CA CYS A 139 10.72 -6.71 3.44
C CYS A 139 11.23 -8.12 3.75
N THR A 140 10.81 -8.68 4.89
CA THR A 140 11.18 -10.04 5.30
C THR A 140 10.62 -11.11 4.36
N LEU A 141 9.43 -10.89 3.78
CA LEU A 141 8.80 -11.80 2.82
C LEU A 141 9.57 -11.87 1.49
N CYS A 142 9.99 -10.72 0.96
CA CYS A 142 10.81 -10.68 -0.27
C CYS A 142 12.31 -10.92 0.01
N GLY A 143 12.75 -10.83 1.27
CA GLY A 143 14.15 -10.96 1.69
C GLY A 143 15.08 -9.86 1.19
N ARG A 144 14.55 -8.68 0.83
CA ARG A 144 15.32 -7.55 0.25
C ARG A 144 14.78 -6.19 0.69
N CYS A 145 15.64 -5.17 0.66
CA CYS A 145 15.25 -3.78 0.81
C CYS A 145 14.58 -3.26 -0.46
N ARG A 146 13.53 -2.44 -0.29
CA ARG A 146 12.93 -1.63 -1.35
C ARG A 146 13.04 -0.16 -0.98
N ALA A 147 13.46 0.69 -1.91
CA ALA A 147 13.41 2.14 -1.77
C ALA A 147 11.96 2.63 -1.91
N GLY A 148 11.60 3.67 -1.15
CA GLY A 148 10.21 4.15 -1.08
C GLY A 148 9.21 3.05 -0.73
N TRP A 149 9.56 2.15 0.19
CA TRP A 149 8.73 0.99 0.51
C TRP A 149 7.43 1.42 1.16
N ASP A 150 6.31 0.89 0.69
CA ASP A 150 4.99 1.17 1.25
C ASP A 150 4.48 -0.02 2.08
N HIS A 151 4.27 -1.16 1.43
CA HIS A 151 3.92 -2.42 2.09
C HIS A 151 4.24 -3.63 1.21
N HIS A 152 4.16 -4.83 1.78
CA HIS A 152 4.07 -6.06 0.98
C HIS A 152 2.60 -6.42 0.80
N CYS A 153 2.14 -6.46 -0.44
CA CYS A 153 0.74 -6.69 -0.76
C CYS A 153 0.52 -8.15 -1.13
N VAL A 154 -0.26 -8.86 -0.32
CA VAL A 154 -0.62 -10.27 -0.59
C VAL A 154 -1.45 -10.42 -1.87
N PHE A 155 -2.21 -9.39 -2.25
CA PHE A 155 -3.02 -9.37 -3.47
C PHE A 155 -2.19 -9.36 -4.75
N PHE A 156 -0.92 -8.95 -4.68
CA PHE A 156 -0.01 -8.97 -5.83
C PHE A 156 1.21 -9.86 -5.58
N ALA A 157 1.26 -10.59 -4.47
CA ALA A 157 2.45 -11.34 -4.04
C ALA A 157 3.78 -10.55 -4.15
N ASN A 158 3.73 -9.22 -3.98
CA ASN A 158 4.87 -8.34 -4.25
C ASN A 158 4.88 -7.12 -3.31
N CYS A 159 6.04 -6.47 -3.23
CA CYS A 159 6.14 -5.19 -2.54
C CYS A 159 5.60 -4.05 -3.40
N LEU A 160 4.80 -3.21 -2.78
CA LEU A 160 4.41 -1.91 -3.30
C LEU A 160 5.41 -0.88 -2.79
N SER A 161 5.88 -0.04 -3.70
CA SER A 161 6.82 1.05 -3.43
C SER A 161 6.40 2.28 -4.22
N ALA A 162 6.84 3.46 -3.81
CA ALA A 162 6.50 4.73 -4.43
C ALA A 162 6.57 4.76 -5.97
N PRO A 163 7.58 4.16 -6.64
CA PRO A 163 7.62 4.09 -8.11
C PRO A 163 6.42 3.42 -8.80
N TYR A 164 5.67 2.57 -8.08
CA TYR A 164 4.50 1.82 -8.58
C TYR A 164 3.19 2.26 -7.92
N MET A 165 3.23 3.31 -7.10
CA MET A 165 2.05 3.83 -6.42
C MET A 165 1.03 4.39 -7.42
N ARG A 166 1.48 4.94 -8.54
CA ARG A 166 0.63 5.34 -9.67
C ARG A 166 -0.18 4.17 -10.23
N THR A 167 0.48 3.04 -10.51
CA THR A 167 -0.16 1.82 -11.03
C THR A 167 -1.19 1.28 -10.04
N PHE A 168 -0.83 1.25 -8.76
CA PHE A 168 -1.72 0.82 -7.68
C PHE A 168 -2.95 1.70 -7.56
N LEU A 169 -2.77 3.02 -7.49
CA LEU A 169 -3.88 3.95 -7.35
C LEU A 169 -4.81 3.93 -8.56
N ALA A 170 -4.28 3.82 -9.78
CA ALA A 170 -5.10 3.67 -10.98
C ALA A 170 -5.97 2.40 -10.94
N LEU A 171 -5.40 1.26 -10.52
CA LEU A 171 -6.14 0.02 -10.32
C LEU A 171 -7.28 0.21 -9.30
N LEU A 172 -7.01 0.85 -8.17
CA LEU A 172 -8.01 1.11 -7.13
C LEU A 172 -9.11 2.07 -7.60
N LEU A 173 -8.81 3.02 -8.47
CA LEU A 173 -9.79 3.99 -9.00
C LEU A 173 -10.64 3.43 -10.13
N TYR A 174 -10.10 2.52 -10.95
CA TYR A 174 -10.85 1.90 -12.05
C TYR A 174 -11.77 0.76 -11.61
N THR A 175 -11.41 0.05 -10.54
CA THR A 175 -12.16 -1.13 -10.08
C THR A 175 -13.61 -0.80 -9.66
N PRO A 176 -13.87 0.18 -8.78
CA PRO A 176 -15.23 0.48 -8.31
C PRO A 176 -16.21 0.87 -9.43
N PRO A 177 -15.94 1.88 -10.29
CA PRO A 177 -16.89 2.28 -11.32
C PRO A 177 -17.12 1.14 -12.32
N THR A 178 -16.10 0.37 -12.67
CA THR A 178 -16.25 -0.80 -13.55
C THR A 178 -17.23 -1.79 -12.96
N ILE A 179 -17.02 -2.21 -11.71
CA ILE A 179 -17.90 -3.19 -11.04
C ILE A 179 -19.32 -2.66 -10.91
N PHE A 180 -19.49 -1.41 -10.47
CA PHE A 180 -20.82 -0.86 -10.24
C PHE A 180 -21.61 -0.70 -11.53
N ILE A 181 -20.95 -0.26 -12.62
CA ILE A 181 -21.59 -0.09 -13.92
C ILE A 181 -21.95 -1.44 -14.50
N ILE A 182 -21.02 -2.40 -14.63
CA ILE A 182 -21.31 -3.71 -15.26
C ILE A 182 -22.39 -4.51 -14.52
N SER A 183 -22.53 -4.30 -13.21
CA SER A 183 -23.48 -5.03 -12.37
C SER A 183 -24.85 -4.34 -12.26
N LEU A 184 -24.96 -3.08 -12.67
CA LEU A 184 -26.17 -2.26 -12.48
C LEU A 184 -27.45 -2.90 -13.03
N PRO A 185 -27.46 -3.47 -14.26
CA PRO A 185 -28.68 -4.10 -14.81
C PRO A 185 -29.13 -5.34 -14.03
N LEU A 186 -28.21 -5.97 -13.29
CA LEU A 186 -28.46 -7.20 -12.57
C LEU A 186 -29.00 -6.97 -11.14
N TYR A 187 -28.80 -5.79 -10.55
CA TYR A 187 -29.10 -5.57 -9.12
C TYR A 187 -30.54 -5.88 -8.73
N LYS A 188 -31.52 -5.39 -9.49
CA LYS A 188 -32.93 -5.61 -9.17
C LYS A 188 -33.29 -7.10 -9.24
N SER A 189 -32.89 -7.77 -10.31
CA SER A 189 -33.20 -9.18 -10.54
C SER A 189 -32.51 -10.08 -9.51
N LEU A 190 -31.23 -9.84 -9.24
CA LEU A 190 -30.47 -10.58 -8.23
C LEU A 190 -30.97 -10.32 -6.81
N TYR A 191 -31.39 -9.09 -6.49
CA TYR A 191 -31.99 -8.78 -5.19
C TYR A 191 -33.31 -9.53 -4.98
N ASN A 192 -34.18 -9.55 -5.99
CA ASN A 192 -35.43 -10.29 -5.93
C ASN A 192 -35.19 -11.79 -5.80
N ARG A 193 -34.25 -12.33 -6.58
CA ARG A 193 -33.85 -13.75 -6.49
C ARG A 193 -33.24 -14.08 -5.13
N ALA A 194 -32.42 -13.20 -4.55
CA ALA A 194 -31.85 -13.39 -3.22
C ALA A 194 -32.93 -13.43 -2.13
N LYS A 195 -33.96 -12.57 -2.23
CA LYS A 195 -35.11 -12.59 -1.32
C LYS A 195 -35.91 -13.88 -1.45
N GLU A 196 -36.22 -14.29 -2.68
CA GLU A 196 -36.91 -15.54 -2.95
C GLU A 196 -36.14 -16.73 -2.38
N ALA A 197 -34.82 -16.79 -2.64
CA ALA A 197 -33.92 -17.80 -2.11
C ALA A 197 -33.92 -17.84 -0.57
N TYR A 198 -33.92 -16.66 0.07
CA TYR A 198 -34.03 -16.56 1.53
C TYR A 198 -35.32 -17.21 2.04
N PHE A 199 -36.47 -16.80 1.50
CA PHE A 199 -37.77 -17.34 1.94
C PHE A 199 -37.89 -18.83 1.62
N TYR A 200 -37.48 -19.26 0.44
CA TYR A 200 -37.45 -20.67 0.04
C TYR A 200 -36.60 -21.51 0.99
N SER A 201 -35.42 -21.00 1.39
CA SER A 201 -34.54 -21.70 2.34
C SER A 201 -35.17 -21.93 3.71
N LYS A 202 -36.16 -21.10 4.09
CA LYS A 202 -36.87 -21.18 5.36
C LYS A 202 -38.08 -22.11 5.29
N SER A 203 -38.72 -22.19 4.12
CA SER A 203 -39.90 -23.03 3.90
C SER A 203 -39.55 -24.47 3.50
N ASP A 204 -38.41 -24.71 2.84
CA ASP A 204 -37.99 -26.06 2.47
C ASP A 204 -37.51 -26.85 3.71
N ASP A 205 -38.21 -27.95 4.01
CA ASP A 205 -37.93 -28.78 5.19
C ASP A 205 -36.50 -29.33 5.20
N SER A 206 -35.97 -29.72 4.04
CA SER A 206 -34.61 -30.25 3.93
C SER A 206 -33.56 -29.19 4.28
N ILE A 207 -33.64 -27.98 3.74
CA ILE A 207 -32.71 -26.89 4.03
C ILE A 207 -32.89 -26.43 5.48
N ARG A 208 -34.12 -26.29 5.95
CA ARG A 208 -34.41 -25.88 7.33
C ARG A 208 -33.76 -26.79 8.35
N HIS A 209 -33.99 -28.10 8.24
CA HIS A 209 -33.44 -29.07 9.18
C HIS A 209 -31.91 -29.24 9.06
N LYS A 210 -31.34 -29.05 7.85
CA LYS A 210 -29.89 -29.16 7.61
C LYS A 210 -29.12 -27.87 7.91
N TRP A 211 -29.74 -26.70 7.96
CA TRP A 211 -29.01 -25.44 8.11
C TRP A 211 -29.55 -24.57 9.24
N TRP A 212 -30.84 -24.21 9.18
CA TRP A 212 -31.44 -23.26 10.12
C TRP A 212 -31.60 -23.84 11.53
N ASP A 213 -31.96 -25.11 11.66
CA ASP A 213 -32.17 -25.73 12.98
C ASP A 213 -30.85 -26.18 13.64
N ARG A 214 -29.73 -26.15 12.89
CA ARG A 214 -28.43 -26.62 13.36
C ARG A 214 -27.62 -25.51 14.02
N GLY A 215 -27.07 -25.79 15.20
CA GLY A 215 -26.22 -24.84 15.94
C GLY A 215 -24.94 -24.46 15.21
N TYR A 216 -24.37 -25.37 14.40
CA TYR A 216 -23.13 -25.09 13.67
C TYR A 216 -23.28 -23.95 12.65
N SER A 217 -24.48 -23.65 12.15
CA SER A 217 -24.65 -22.57 11.18
C SER A 217 -24.45 -21.18 11.80
N TRP A 218 -24.42 -21.08 13.14
CA TRP A 218 -24.01 -19.87 13.86
C TRP A 218 -22.49 -19.71 13.96
N VAL A 219 -21.72 -20.75 13.70
CA VAL A 219 -20.25 -20.76 13.85
C VAL A 219 -19.57 -20.80 12.48
N ILE A 220 -20.11 -21.59 11.55
CA ILE A 220 -19.58 -21.71 10.19
C ILE A 220 -19.81 -20.40 9.41
N ALA A 221 -18.78 -19.97 8.68
CA ALA A 221 -18.80 -18.80 7.79
C ALA A 221 -18.96 -17.42 8.48
N GLY A 222 -18.43 -17.27 9.69
CA GLY A 222 -18.24 -15.93 10.29
C GLY A 222 -19.43 -15.41 11.10
N GLY A 223 -20.13 -16.29 11.82
CA GLY A 223 -21.14 -15.85 12.78
C GLY A 223 -22.53 -15.61 12.17
N PRO A 224 -23.31 -14.66 12.71
CA PRO A 224 -24.66 -14.35 12.24
C PRO A 224 -24.72 -14.09 10.72
N ILE A 225 -23.77 -13.35 10.16
CA ILE A 225 -23.72 -13.05 8.73
C ILE A 225 -23.64 -14.34 7.89
N GLY A 226 -22.77 -15.27 8.29
CA GLY A 226 -22.57 -16.57 7.63
C GLY A 226 -23.84 -17.42 7.62
N ARG A 227 -24.61 -17.41 8.71
CA ARG A 227 -25.88 -18.13 8.82
C ARG A 227 -26.88 -17.70 7.75
N TYR A 228 -27.09 -16.39 7.59
CA TYR A 228 -28.03 -15.86 6.60
C TYR A 228 -27.50 -16.02 5.18
N ALA A 229 -26.22 -15.73 4.94
CA ALA A 229 -25.60 -15.91 3.64
C ALA A 229 -25.66 -17.38 3.18
N GLY A 230 -25.33 -18.33 4.06
CA GLY A 230 -25.42 -19.75 3.76
C GLY A 230 -26.85 -20.21 3.47
N GLY A 231 -27.84 -19.71 4.21
CA GLY A 231 -29.25 -20.00 3.94
C GLY A 231 -29.70 -19.52 2.56
N ILE A 232 -29.35 -18.27 2.21
CA ILE A 232 -29.60 -17.70 0.88
C ILE A 232 -28.93 -18.57 -0.20
N VAL A 233 -27.65 -18.91 -0.06
CA VAL A 233 -26.91 -19.72 -1.04
C VAL A 233 -27.54 -21.10 -1.23
N LEU A 234 -27.95 -21.76 -0.14
CA LEU A 234 -28.60 -23.08 -0.19
C LEU A 234 -29.97 -23.00 -0.88
N GLY A 235 -30.79 -22.00 -0.54
CA GLY A 235 -32.08 -21.76 -1.18
C GLY A 235 -31.92 -21.43 -2.67
N TRP A 236 -30.98 -20.55 -3.00
CA TRP A 236 -30.69 -20.13 -4.37
C TRP A 236 -30.23 -21.32 -5.22
N ARG A 237 -29.35 -22.18 -4.69
CA ARG A 237 -28.92 -23.41 -5.38
C ARG A 237 -30.07 -24.39 -5.63
N LYS A 238 -31.13 -24.35 -4.81
CA LYS A 238 -32.34 -25.14 -5.06
C LYS A 238 -33.20 -24.50 -6.15
N LEU A 239 -33.41 -23.19 -6.10
CA LEU A 239 -34.13 -22.46 -7.14
C LEU A 239 -33.48 -22.64 -8.52
N ASP A 240 -32.15 -22.52 -8.62
CA ASP A 240 -31.40 -22.76 -9.87
C ASP A 240 -31.63 -24.17 -10.45
N LYS A 241 -31.94 -25.18 -9.60
CA LYS A 241 -32.25 -26.55 -10.06
C LYS A 241 -33.70 -26.73 -10.50
N LEU A 242 -34.59 -25.85 -10.03
CA LEU A 242 -36.02 -25.88 -10.37
C LEU A 242 -36.30 -25.06 -11.64
N ASP A 243 -35.49 -24.04 -11.92
CA ASP A 243 -35.58 -23.27 -13.15
C ASP A 243 -35.20 -24.13 -14.38
N GLU A 244 -36.03 -24.08 -15.43
CA GLU A 244 -35.83 -24.87 -16.67
C GLU A 244 -34.53 -24.50 -17.42
N ASP A 245 -34.08 -23.24 -17.30
CA ASP A 245 -32.86 -22.72 -17.93
C ASP A 245 -31.65 -22.70 -16.97
N GLY A 246 -31.77 -23.31 -15.79
CA GLY A 246 -30.73 -23.28 -14.76
C GLY A 246 -30.55 -21.90 -14.12
N GLY A 247 -31.58 -21.04 -14.19
CA GLY A 247 -31.63 -19.71 -13.58
C GLY A 247 -31.04 -18.59 -14.43
N GLY A 248 -30.59 -18.86 -15.66
CA GLY A 248 -30.17 -17.85 -16.63
C GLY A 248 -29.23 -16.78 -16.04
N LEU A 249 -29.59 -15.50 -16.16
CA LEU A 249 -28.83 -14.37 -15.61
C LEU A 249 -28.99 -14.16 -14.08
N VAL A 250 -29.93 -14.86 -13.45
CA VAL A 250 -30.16 -14.78 -12.01
C VAL A 250 -29.60 -15.99 -11.25
N ARG A 251 -28.85 -16.87 -11.92
CA ARG A 251 -28.22 -18.03 -11.30
C ARG A 251 -27.22 -17.65 -10.20
N LEU A 252 -27.05 -18.54 -9.22
CA LEU A 252 -26.23 -18.33 -8.03
C LEU A 252 -24.81 -17.85 -8.35
N ASN A 253 -24.16 -18.40 -9.37
CA ASN A 253 -22.79 -18.03 -9.73
C ASN A 253 -22.67 -16.54 -10.11
N ILE A 254 -23.66 -15.98 -10.81
CA ILE A 254 -23.69 -14.54 -11.13
C ILE A 254 -23.97 -13.73 -9.87
N GLY A 255 -24.90 -14.18 -9.03
CA GLY A 255 -25.17 -13.55 -7.73
C GLY A 255 -23.93 -13.45 -6.84
N LEU A 256 -23.18 -14.54 -6.72
CA LEU A 256 -21.92 -14.60 -5.97
C LEU A 256 -20.84 -13.71 -6.60
N MET A 257 -20.72 -13.70 -7.93
CA MET A 257 -19.79 -12.84 -8.65
C MET A 257 -20.08 -11.36 -8.38
N VAL A 258 -21.34 -10.92 -8.52
CA VAL A 258 -21.75 -9.53 -8.25
C VAL A 258 -21.54 -9.17 -6.78
N GLY A 259 -21.92 -10.05 -5.85
CA GLY A 259 -21.71 -9.84 -4.42
C GLY A 259 -20.23 -9.69 -4.05
N PHE A 260 -19.38 -10.57 -4.56
CA PHE A 260 -17.93 -10.46 -4.38
C PHE A 260 -17.38 -9.19 -5.02
N GLY A 261 -17.87 -8.84 -6.21
CA GLY A 261 -17.52 -7.60 -6.90
C GLY A 261 -17.81 -6.37 -6.05
N ILE A 262 -19.01 -6.26 -5.48
CA ILE A 262 -19.38 -5.14 -4.61
C ILE A 262 -18.44 -5.04 -3.41
N ILE A 263 -18.13 -6.16 -2.74
CA ILE A 263 -17.18 -6.18 -1.63
C ILE A 263 -15.80 -5.69 -2.07
N LEU A 264 -15.32 -6.18 -3.21
CA LEU A 264 -14.05 -5.76 -3.79
C LEU A 264 -14.05 -4.25 -4.11
N ALA A 265 -15.11 -3.73 -4.72
CA ALA A 265 -15.28 -2.31 -5.03
C ALA A 265 -15.19 -1.45 -3.76
N LEU A 266 -15.91 -1.82 -2.69
CA LEU A 266 -15.90 -1.09 -1.42
C LEU A 266 -14.51 -1.10 -0.76
N ILE A 267 -13.82 -2.25 -0.77
CA ILE A 267 -12.43 -2.34 -0.29
C ILE A 267 -11.53 -1.41 -1.10
N THR A 268 -11.64 -1.43 -2.43
CA THR A 268 -10.80 -0.57 -3.29
C THR A 268 -11.08 0.92 -3.12
N ILE A 269 -12.33 1.33 -2.84
CA ILE A 269 -12.66 2.72 -2.47
C ILE A 269 -11.98 3.10 -1.16
N GLY A 270 -12.09 2.26 -0.13
CA GLY A 270 -11.44 2.49 1.16
C GLY A 270 -9.92 2.63 1.00
N LEU A 271 -9.30 1.73 0.24
CA LEU A 271 -7.86 1.79 -0.03
C LEU A 271 -7.46 3.00 -0.88
N ALA A 272 -8.25 3.38 -1.88
CA ALA A 272 -7.96 4.54 -2.74
C ALA A 272 -7.98 5.83 -1.92
N THR A 273 -9.02 6.00 -1.09
CA THR A 273 -9.18 7.19 -0.25
C THR A 273 -8.07 7.28 0.79
N THR A 274 -7.71 6.18 1.47
CA THR A 274 -6.62 6.19 2.44
C THR A 274 -5.27 6.45 1.78
N THR A 275 -5.00 5.80 0.64
CA THR A 275 -3.73 5.94 -0.08
C THR A 275 -3.57 7.37 -0.60
N LEU A 276 -4.62 7.92 -1.23
CA LEU A 276 -4.60 9.30 -1.71
C LEU A 276 -4.43 10.29 -0.55
N SER A 277 -5.12 10.10 0.57
CA SER A 277 -4.98 10.96 1.76
C SER A 277 -3.54 10.98 2.31
N LEU A 278 -2.86 9.83 2.31
CA LEU A 278 -1.47 9.73 2.75
C LEU A 278 -0.52 10.42 1.76
N ILE A 279 -0.68 10.15 0.46
CA ILE A 279 0.14 10.80 -0.57
C ILE A 279 -0.02 12.32 -0.50
N LEU A 280 -1.24 12.85 -0.30
CA LEU A 280 -1.48 14.29 -0.16
C LEU A 280 -0.68 14.91 1.00
N LYS A 281 -0.35 14.13 2.05
CA LYS A 281 0.45 14.54 3.21
C LYS A 281 1.95 14.21 3.09
N GLY A 282 2.38 13.68 1.94
CA GLY A 282 3.78 13.27 1.71
C GLY A 282 4.14 11.92 2.34
N ASP A 283 3.17 11.21 2.91
CA ASP A 283 3.35 9.96 3.65
C ASP A 283 3.10 8.72 2.77
N LEU A 284 3.79 7.64 3.12
CA LEU A 284 3.46 6.28 2.70
C LEU A 284 2.72 5.58 3.84
N THR A 285 2.03 4.47 3.55
CA THR A 285 1.35 3.63 4.56
C THR A 285 2.30 3.21 5.67
N ILE A 286 3.57 2.94 5.36
CA ILE A 286 4.57 2.64 6.40
C ILE A 286 4.86 3.81 7.32
N ASP A 287 4.86 5.04 6.81
CA ASP A 287 5.14 6.22 7.63
C ASP A 287 4.00 6.44 8.61
N LYS A 288 2.75 6.27 8.15
CA LYS A 288 1.59 6.27 9.04
C LYS A 288 1.64 5.14 10.08
N GLY A 289 2.05 3.94 9.66
CA GLY A 289 2.22 2.80 10.56
C GLY A 289 3.29 3.04 11.63
N ARG A 290 4.42 3.66 11.26
CA ARG A 290 5.48 4.06 12.19
C ARG A 290 5.00 5.11 13.17
N SER A 291 4.37 6.17 12.68
CA SER A 291 3.86 7.26 13.51
C SER A 291 2.78 6.75 14.49
N SER A 292 1.91 5.85 14.04
CA SER A 292 0.92 5.19 14.91
C SER A 292 1.59 4.32 15.99
N ALA A 293 2.59 3.52 15.63
CA ALA A 293 3.33 2.69 16.60
C ALA A 293 4.09 3.55 17.62
N HIS A 294 4.70 4.66 17.18
CA HIS A 294 5.34 5.64 18.06
C HIS A 294 4.34 6.25 19.05
N GLY A 295 3.18 6.70 18.54
CA GLY A 295 2.11 7.24 19.38
C GLY A 295 1.56 6.23 20.39
N GLN A 296 1.36 4.98 19.99
CA GLN A 296 0.92 3.91 20.89
C GLN A 296 1.95 3.64 22.01
N ALA A 297 3.24 3.60 21.69
CA ALA A 297 4.30 3.44 22.68
C ALA A 297 4.31 4.62 23.67
N LEU A 298 4.19 5.85 23.16
CA LEU A 298 4.15 7.05 23.98
C LEU A 298 2.92 7.08 24.91
N SER A 299 1.72 6.78 24.40
CA SER A 299 0.51 6.68 25.22
C SER A 299 0.60 5.58 26.29
N ALA A 300 1.22 4.44 25.97
CA ALA A 300 1.46 3.38 26.94
C ALA A 300 2.41 3.83 28.06
N ILE A 301 3.50 4.52 27.72
CA ILE A 301 4.45 5.09 28.68
C ILE A 301 3.75 6.11 29.59
N TYR A 302 2.99 7.06 29.04
CA TYR A 302 2.25 8.04 29.84
C TYR A 302 1.27 7.37 30.81
N ARG A 303 0.56 6.32 30.38
CA ARG A 303 -0.37 5.55 31.21
C ARG A 303 0.32 4.78 32.33
N LEU A 304 1.55 4.30 32.11
CA LEU A 304 2.34 3.64 33.15
C LEU A 304 2.89 4.66 34.16
N LYS A 305 3.40 5.78 33.66
CA LYS A 305 3.91 6.88 34.48
C LYS A 305 2.81 7.46 35.39
N SER A 306 1.61 7.66 34.87
CA SER A 306 0.47 8.15 35.68
C SER A 306 0.02 7.16 36.76
N LYS A 307 0.37 5.88 36.63
CA LYS A 307 0.10 4.83 37.61
C LYS A 307 1.29 4.53 38.54
N GLY A 308 2.37 5.31 38.46
CA GLY A 308 3.60 5.06 39.21
C GLY A 308 4.29 3.73 38.90
N LYS A 309 4.02 3.13 37.72
CA LYS A 309 4.60 1.84 37.32
C LYS A 309 5.90 2.06 36.55
N PRO A 310 6.88 1.14 36.69
CA PRO A 310 8.11 1.19 35.91
C PRO A 310 7.82 1.04 34.42
N ILE A 311 8.64 1.69 33.59
CA ILE A 311 8.53 1.62 32.13
C ILE A 311 9.30 0.39 31.62
N PRO A 312 8.65 -0.54 30.91
CA PRO A 312 9.34 -1.67 30.31
C PRO A 312 10.37 -1.22 29.25
N PRO A 313 11.59 -1.80 29.22
CA PRO A 313 12.64 -1.44 28.26
C PRO A 313 12.21 -1.55 26.78
N HIS A 314 11.32 -2.49 26.46
CA HIS A 314 10.82 -2.65 25.09
C HIS A 314 9.98 -1.46 24.60
N LEU A 315 9.33 -0.71 25.50
CA LEU A 315 8.58 0.50 25.12
C LEU A 315 9.51 1.65 24.80
N GLU A 316 10.60 1.81 25.55
CA GLU A 316 11.65 2.79 25.26
C GLU A 316 12.35 2.48 23.94
N SER A 317 12.68 1.21 23.72
CA SER A 317 13.22 0.72 22.44
C SER A 317 12.26 0.97 21.27
N ASN A 318 10.95 0.79 21.47
CA ASN A 318 9.96 1.10 20.44
C ASN A 318 9.89 2.61 20.16
N LEU A 319 9.97 3.46 21.18
CA LEU A 319 9.96 4.91 21.01
C LEU A 319 11.14 5.39 20.16
N SER A 320 12.36 4.93 20.47
CA SER A 320 13.55 5.27 19.68
C SER A 320 13.46 4.72 18.25
N ARG A 321 13.09 3.45 18.10
CA ARG A 321 12.99 2.77 16.79
C ARG A 321 11.92 3.37 15.86
N PHE A 322 10.80 3.79 16.41
CA PHE A 322 9.69 4.36 15.65
C PHE A 322 9.69 5.88 15.60
N SER A 323 10.70 6.54 16.19
CA SER A 323 10.84 7.99 16.12
C SER A 323 10.71 8.51 14.68
N ASP A 324 9.97 9.61 14.57
CA ASP A 324 9.81 10.37 13.32
C ASP A 324 11.01 11.28 13.07
N ARG A 325 11.85 11.54 14.10
CA ARG A 325 13.05 12.36 13.96
C ARG A 325 14.07 11.66 13.08
N ARG A 326 14.65 12.40 12.14
CA ARG A 326 15.64 11.91 11.18
C ARG A 326 16.94 12.69 11.35
N TRP A 327 18.05 12.05 11.00
CA TRP A 327 19.38 12.64 11.00
C TRP A 327 19.83 12.85 9.56
N PHE A 328 20.41 14.01 9.29
CA PHE A 328 20.88 14.41 7.98
C PHE A 328 22.32 14.92 8.10
N TYR A 329 23.15 14.54 7.14
CA TYR A 329 24.41 15.23 6.90
C TYR A 329 24.12 16.46 6.02
N VAL A 330 24.73 17.59 6.37
CA VAL A 330 24.57 18.86 5.66
C VAL A 330 25.96 19.38 5.28
N PRO A 331 26.28 19.51 3.97
CA PRO A 331 27.55 20.08 3.55
C PRO A 331 27.63 21.56 3.91
N LEU A 332 28.81 22.01 4.34
CA LEU A 332 29.07 23.42 4.57
C LEU A 332 29.39 24.14 3.24
N PRO A 333 29.10 25.45 3.13
CA PRO A 333 29.60 26.27 2.03
C PRO A 333 31.14 26.24 1.95
N GLN A 334 31.72 26.32 0.74
CA GLN A 334 33.18 26.21 0.53
C GLN A 334 34.02 27.11 1.45
N GLY A 335 33.59 28.34 1.75
CA GLY A 335 34.31 29.25 2.66
C GLY A 335 34.32 28.81 4.14
N LEU A 336 33.42 27.90 4.52
CA LEU A 336 33.30 27.34 5.87
C LEU A 336 33.88 25.92 5.99
N GLN A 337 34.20 25.26 4.88
CA GLN A 337 34.85 23.95 4.89
C GLN A 337 36.29 24.04 5.38
N THR A 338 36.76 23.01 6.07
CA THR A 338 38.18 22.78 6.42
C THR A 338 38.57 21.36 6.02
N HIS A 339 39.88 21.03 6.04
CA HIS A 339 40.36 19.69 5.70
C HIS A 339 39.65 18.58 6.52
N ASP A 340 39.32 18.88 7.78
CA ASP A 340 38.73 17.92 8.70
C ASP A 340 37.21 18.10 8.85
N ARG A 341 36.61 19.13 8.23
CA ARG A 341 35.18 19.45 8.38
C ARG A 341 34.54 19.94 7.09
N GLU A 342 33.94 19.00 6.38
CA GLU A 342 33.20 19.27 5.14
C GLU A 342 31.71 19.57 5.39
N GLY A 343 31.18 19.23 6.56
CA GLY A 343 29.76 19.30 6.87
C GLY A 343 29.42 19.11 8.34
N VAL A 344 28.13 19.04 8.64
CA VAL A 344 27.59 18.84 10.00
C VAL A 344 26.44 17.84 9.99
N ILE A 345 26.37 16.98 11.00
CA ILE A 345 25.25 16.06 11.21
C ILE A 345 24.18 16.75 12.06
N LEU A 346 22.97 16.89 11.52
CA LEU A 346 21.86 17.58 12.16
C LEU A 346 20.61 16.71 12.25
N GLN A 347 19.90 16.79 13.37
CA GLN A 347 18.59 16.16 13.55
C GLN A 347 17.47 17.10 13.07
N THR A 348 16.38 16.54 12.55
CA THR A 348 15.13 17.29 12.34
C THR A 348 14.46 17.65 13.66
N LEU A 349 13.77 18.78 13.69
CA LEU A 349 12.92 19.17 14.81
C LEU A 349 11.68 18.27 14.88
N GLU A 350 11.02 18.25 16.04
CA GLU A 350 9.90 17.35 16.31
C GLU A 350 8.67 17.59 15.42
N HIS A 351 8.43 18.85 15.05
CA HIS A 351 7.30 19.25 14.21
C HIS A 351 7.62 19.20 12.71
N GLU A 352 8.88 18.96 12.33
CA GLU A 352 9.27 18.96 10.93
C GLU A 352 8.85 17.69 10.21
N ARG A 353 8.30 17.90 9.01
CA ARG A 353 7.94 16.84 8.08
C ARG A 353 8.82 16.97 6.85
N PRO A 354 10.01 16.35 6.82
CA PRO A 354 11.01 16.57 5.77
C PRO A 354 10.51 16.17 4.38
N TYR A 355 9.49 15.32 4.29
CA TYR A 355 8.98 14.80 3.01
C TYR A 355 7.58 15.32 2.64
N ASP A 356 7.03 16.29 3.37
CA ASP A 356 5.72 16.90 3.07
C ASP A 356 5.86 18.23 2.31
N HIS A 357 5.85 18.14 0.98
CA HIS A 357 5.97 19.27 0.06
C HIS A 357 4.64 19.98 -0.23
N ARG A 358 3.61 19.76 0.59
CA ARG A 358 2.21 20.11 0.32
C ARG A 358 1.59 19.26 -0.78
N TRP A 359 0.26 19.22 -0.77
CA TRP A 359 -0.54 18.28 -1.55
C TRP A 359 -0.22 18.21 -3.05
N LYS A 360 -0.02 19.35 -3.73
CA LYS A 360 0.29 19.36 -5.18
C LYS A 360 1.63 18.70 -5.48
N LYS A 361 2.68 19.11 -4.76
CA LYS A 361 4.04 18.62 -5.01
C LYS A 361 4.21 17.19 -4.54
N ASN A 362 3.55 16.80 -3.44
CA ASN A 362 3.52 15.41 -3.00
C ASN A 362 2.90 14.47 -4.05
N LEU A 363 1.77 14.89 -4.65
CA LEU A 363 1.17 14.15 -5.78
C LEU A 363 2.12 14.09 -6.97
N GLU A 364 2.75 15.21 -7.33
CA GLU A 364 3.69 15.25 -8.47
C GLU A 364 4.88 14.29 -8.26
N ILE A 365 5.46 14.26 -7.07
CA ILE A 365 6.60 13.40 -6.71
C ILE A 365 6.25 11.92 -6.90
N VAL A 366 5.04 11.50 -6.48
CA VAL A 366 4.64 10.08 -6.44
C VAL A 366 3.90 9.64 -7.71
N LEU A 367 3.01 10.49 -8.23
CA LEU A 367 2.11 10.21 -9.34
C LEU A 367 2.48 10.93 -10.63
N GLY A 368 3.38 11.91 -10.63
CA GLY A 368 3.74 12.73 -11.80
C GLY A 368 2.91 14.01 -11.96
N SER A 369 3.37 14.90 -12.83
CA SER A 369 2.93 16.31 -12.92
C SER A 369 1.60 16.57 -13.63
N THR A 370 1.05 15.58 -14.33
CA THR A 370 -0.16 15.77 -15.16
C THR A 370 -1.24 14.76 -14.81
N ILE A 371 -2.52 15.16 -14.91
CA ILE A 371 -3.67 14.26 -14.71
C ILE A 371 -3.64 13.04 -15.64
N SER A 372 -2.88 13.13 -16.73
CA SER A 372 -2.62 12.04 -17.66
C SER A 372 -2.00 10.80 -17.00
N TRP A 373 -1.50 10.90 -15.77
CA TRP A 373 -1.03 9.76 -14.98
C TRP A 373 -2.10 8.68 -14.83
N ILE A 374 -3.39 9.06 -14.82
CA ILE A 374 -4.48 8.12 -14.64
C ILE A 374 -4.66 7.22 -15.86
N TYR A 375 -4.32 7.67 -17.07
CA TYR A 375 -4.51 6.88 -18.30
C TYR A 375 -3.78 5.54 -18.20
N PRO A 376 -4.39 4.41 -18.63
CA PRO A 376 -3.86 3.07 -18.35
C PRO A 376 -2.40 2.86 -18.78
N TRP A 377 -2.03 3.36 -19.96
CA TRP A 377 -0.66 3.26 -20.49
C TRP A 377 0.36 4.10 -19.71
N ASN A 378 -0.05 5.22 -19.12
CA ASN A 378 0.81 6.05 -18.26
C ASN A 378 0.88 5.50 -16.83
N ALA A 379 -0.23 4.95 -16.34
CA ALA A 379 -0.33 4.29 -15.04
C ALA A 379 0.53 3.01 -14.97
N ALA A 380 0.67 2.29 -16.08
CA ALA A 380 1.52 1.09 -16.15
C ALA A 380 3.03 1.39 -16.14
N ARG A 381 3.43 2.64 -16.44
CA ARG A 381 4.83 3.10 -16.42
C ARG A 381 5.28 3.41 -14.99
N LYS A 382 6.58 3.26 -14.75
CA LYS A 382 7.23 3.65 -13.49
C LYS A 382 7.08 5.17 -13.30
N ALA A 383 6.52 5.61 -12.17
CA ALA A 383 6.21 7.02 -11.92
C ALA A 383 7.42 7.81 -11.39
N MET A 384 8.12 7.23 -10.42
CA MET A 384 9.31 7.80 -9.79
C MET A 384 10.54 7.02 -10.23
N GLY A 385 11.47 7.67 -10.93
CA GLY A 385 12.72 7.09 -11.42
C GLY A 385 13.76 6.83 -10.33
N ASP A 386 14.96 7.37 -10.48
CA ASP A 386 16.05 7.22 -9.50
C ASP A 386 15.92 8.18 -8.31
N ALA A 387 15.01 9.16 -8.41
CA ALA A 387 14.62 10.03 -7.30
C ALA A 387 14.11 9.27 -6.07
N VAL A 388 13.69 8.01 -6.20
CA VAL A 388 13.33 7.16 -5.05
C VAL A 388 14.50 6.88 -4.12
N PHE A 389 15.73 6.94 -4.64
CA PHE A 389 16.96 6.73 -3.87
C PHE A 389 17.46 8.02 -3.19
N SER A 390 17.07 9.18 -3.72
CA SER A 390 17.39 10.51 -3.18
C SER A 390 16.10 11.31 -3.00
N TRP A 391 15.25 10.85 -2.09
CA TRP A 391 13.93 11.44 -1.89
C TRP A 391 14.06 12.91 -1.49
N PRO A 392 13.42 13.85 -2.21
CA PRO A 392 13.61 15.28 -1.98
C PRO A 392 13.08 15.68 -0.60
N ILE A 393 13.85 16.49 0.12
CA ILE A 393 13.40 17.15 1.35
C ILE A 393 12.76 18.50 1.02
N THR A 394 11.88 18.98 1.90
CA THR A 394 11.20 20.27 1.69
C THR A 394 12.18 21.44 1.79
N GLU A 395 11.98 22.47 0.95
CA GLU A 395 12.83 23.67 0.93
C GLU A 395 12.96 24.34 2.30
N ASN A 396 11.88 24.35 3.09
CA ASN A 396 11.91 24.91 4.46
C ASN A 396 12.84 24.13 5.39
N VAL A 397 12.81 22.79 5.32
CA VAL A 397 13.66 21.93 6.15
C VAL A 397 15.11 21.97 5.67
N GLU A 398 15.32 22.00 4.36
CA GLU A 398 16.63 22.19 3.73
C GLU A 398 17.26 23.52 4.17
N LYS A 399 16.54 24.64 4.02
CA LYS A 399 17.02 25.96 4.43
C LYS A 399 17.37 25.99 5.92
N ARG A 400 16.49 25.47 6.78
CA ARG A 400 16.72 25.39 8.23
C ARG A 400 17.94 24.54 8.56
N LEU A 401 18.13 23.40 7.89
CA LEU A 401 19.32 22.56 8.03
C LEU A 401 20.60 23.30 7.65
N MET A 402 20.60 24.02 6.53
CA MET A 402 21.75 24.79 6.06
C MET A 402 22.10 25.94 7.00
N GLU A 403 21.11 26.73 7.43
CA GLU A 403 21.30 27.85 8.36
C GLU A 403 21.89 27.38 9.70
N GLU A 404 21.37 26.28 10.25
CA GLU A 404 21.87 25.69 11.49
C GLU A 404 23.30 25.12 11.33
N ALA A 405 23.61 24.53 10.17
CA ALA A 405 24.95 24.02 9.89
C ALA A 405 25.97 25.18 9.82
N GLU A 406 25.64 26.25 9.12
CA GLU A 406 26.49 27.45 9.05
C GLU A 406 26.68 28.11 10.42
N ARG A 407 25.61 28.20 11.23
CA ARG A 407 25.67 28.76 12.58
C ARG A 407 26.65 27.97 13.45
N ARG A 408 26.53 26.64 13.49
CA ARG A 408 27.44 25.79 14.28
C ARG A 408 28.89 25.84 13.79
N ALA A 409 29.10 25.94 12.47
CA ALA A 409 30.44 26.07 11.90
C ALA A 409 31.10 27.40 12.30
N LYS A 410 30.35 28.51 12.28
CA LYS A 410 30.84 29.83 12.71
C LYS A 410 31.14 29.86 14.21
N GLU A 411 30.28 29.27 15.04
CA GLU A 411 30.49 29.16 16.50
C GLU A 411 31.74 28.37 16.85
N SER A 412 31.96 27.22 16.19
CA SER A 412 33.18 26.42 16.36
C SER A 412 34.45 27.19 15.99
N ARG A 413 34.43 27.90 14.87
CA ARG A 413 35.56 28.75 14.43
C ARG A 413 35.84 29.90 15.39
N LEU A 414 34.81 30.45 16.04
CA LEU A 414 34.97 31.46 17.07
C LEU A 414 35.61 30.86 18.33
N SER A 415 35.14 29.70 18.78
CA SER A 415 35.71 29.01 19.95
C SER A 415 37.16 28.52 19.74
N GLU A 416 37.56 28.21 18.50
CA GLU A 416 38.94 27.84 18.18
C GLU A 416 39.90 29.04 18.13
N ARG A 417 39.37 30.26 18.00
CA ARG A 417 40.15 31.51 17.92
C ARG A 417 40.29 32.23 19.27
N THR A 418 39.42 31.92 20.23
CA THR A 418 39.47 32.38 21.62
C THR A 418 40.23 31.38 22.47
#